data_AF-A0A420RKL0-F1
#
_entry.id   AF-A0A420RKL0-F1
#
_cell.length_a   1.000
_cell.length_b   1.000
_cell.length_c   1.000
_cell.angle_alpha   90.00
_cell.angle_beta   90.00
_cell.angle_gamma   90.00
#
_symmetry.space_group_name_H-M   'P 1'
#
loop_
_entity.id
_entity.type
_entity.pdbx_description
1 polymer ?
#
loop_
_entity_poly.entity_id
_entity_poly.type
_entity_poly.pdbx_seq_one_letter_code
_entity_poly.pdbx_strand_id
1 'polypeptide(L)'
;MEQFERLVDFLLGETEEPAASRSPLPFTATSENRWRWHTWDAMARYHIFRDKYERSVKPDKPTGCVKSAVDWPEIADELYLIGAMHDYWDGQRVDKNKVRAALERLQQITPSSPVWPNRNAHSWTKDLLE
;
A
#
# COMPACT_ATOMS: atom_id res chain seq x y z
N MET A 1 -1.82 8.16 -12.61
CA MET A 1 -0.49 8.73 -12.88
C MET A 1 -0.33 10.20 -12.46
N GLU A 2 -1.41 10.85 -12.02
CA GLU A 2 -1.45 12.30 -11.75
C GLU A 2 -0.36 12.81 -10.79
N GLN A 3 -0.02 12.06 -9.73
CA GLN A 3 1.03 12.50 -8.81
C GLN A 3 2.41 12.55 -9.48
N PHE A 4 2.71 11.57 -10.33
CA PHE A 4 3.98 11.50 -11.06
C PHE A 4 4.08 12.64 -12.08
N GLU A 5 3.00 12.90 -12.81
CA GLU A 5 2.91 14.03 -13.74
C GLU A 5 3.13 15.36 -13.02
N ARG A 6 2.49 15.56 -11.87
CA ARG A 6 2.73 16.76 -11.03
C ARG A 6 4.17 16.88 -10.56
N LEU A 7 4.87 15.77 -10.28
CA LEU A 7 6.31 15.79 -9.99
C LEU A 7 7.13 16.23 -11.21
N VAL A 8 6.84 15.66 -12.39
CA VAL A 8 7.56 16.02 -13.61
C VAL A 8 7.36 17.49 -13.93
N ASP A 9 6.13 17.99 -13.86
CA ASP A 9 5.81 19.41 -14.08
C ASP A 9 6.52 20.31 -13.06
N PHE A 10 6.58 19.89 -11.79
CA PHE A 10 7.32 20.62 -10.76
C PHE A 10 8.83 20.67 -11.05
N LEU A 11 9.42 19.58 -11.52
CA LEU A 11 10.86 19.51 -11.83
C LEU A 11 11.23 20.28 -13.10
N LEU A 12 10.30 20.40 -14.05
CA LEU A 12 10.50 21.09 -15.33
C LEU A 12 10.02 22.54 -15.32
N GLY A 13 9.30 22.97 -14.28
CA GLY A 13 8.76 24.32 -14.16
C GLY A 13 9.81 25.39 -13.87
N GLU A 14 9.59 26.60 -14.39
CA GLU A 14 10.50 27.73 -14.21
C GLU A 14 10.51 28.26 -12.76
N THR A 15 11.71 28.50 -12.23
CA THR A 15 12.01 28.76 -10.81
C THR A 15 11.74 30.21 -10.37
N GLU A 16 10.74 30.90 -10.91
CA GLU A 16 10.48 32.31 -10.56
C GLU A 16 9.60 32.49 -9.31
N GLU A 17 8.84 31.46 -8.92
CA GLU A 17 8.02 31.44 -7.71
C GLU A 17 8.67 30.60 -6.60
N PRO A 18 8.48 30.90 -5.31
CA PRO A 18 9.07 30.13 -4.22
C PRO A 18 8.60 28.66 -4.28
N ALA A 19 9.51 27.78 -4.71
CA ALA A 19 9.30 26.35 -4.99
C ALA A 19 8.64 25.55 -3.86
N ALA A 20 8.67 26.05 -2.62
CA ALA A 20 8.02 25.41 -1.47
C ALA A 20 6.48 25.40 -1.56
N SER A 21 5.86 26.36 -2.27
CA SER A 21 4.40 26.48 -2.37
C SER A 21 3.76 25.48 -3.36
N ARG A 22 4.54 24.83 -4.23
CA ARG A 22 4.05 23.93 -5.30
C ARG A 22 4.63 22.52 -5.26
N SER A 23 5.38 22.16 -4.22
CA SER A 23 6.03 20.85 -4.15
C SER A 23 4.99 19.71 -4.11
N PRO A 24 5.03 18.75 -5.05
CA PRO A 24 4.12 17.62 -5.12
C PRO A 24 4.50 16.48 -4.16
N LEU A 25 5.51 16.72 -3.31
CA LEU A 25 5.98 15.76 -2.32
C LEU A 25 5.34 16.04 -0.95
N PRO A 26 5.09 14.99 -0.14
CA PRO A 26 5.40 13.58 -0.39
C PRO A 26 4.38 12.87 -1.29
N PHE A 27 4.83 11.83 -2.00
CA PHE A 27 3.94 10.91 -2.71
C PHE A 27 3.08 10.11 -1.72
N THR A 28 1.78 10.12 -1.92
CA THR A 28 0.84 9.41 -1.04
C THR A 28 0.55 7.99 -1.50
N ALA A 29 0.08 7.18 -0.55
CA ALA A 29 -0.75 6.00 -0.74
C ALA A 29 -1.75 6.09 -1.90
N THR A 30 -1.54 5.44 -3.04
CA THR A 30 -2.59 5.25 -4.04
C THR A 30 -2.71 3.81 -4.48
N SER A 31 -3.84 3.49 -5.12
CA SER A 31 -4.07 2.19 -5.73
C SER A 31 -3.09 1.87 -6.86
N GLU A 32 -2.47 2.89 -7.46
CA GLU A 32 -1.50 2.76 -8.56
C GLU A 32 -0.06 2.53 -8.06
N ASN A 33 0.26 2.91 -6.81
CA ASN A 33 1.60 2.80 -6.23
C ASN A 33 1.58 1.95 -4.93
N ARG A 34 1.25 0.67 -5.11
CA ARG A 34 1.04 -0.30 -4.01
C ARG A 34 2.28 -1.07 -3.59
N TRP A 35 3.25 -1.27 -4.49
CA TRP A 35 4.48 -1.97 -4.15
C TRP A 35 5.34 -1.12 -3.24
N ARG A 36 5.18 -1.35 -1.93
CA ARG A 36 5.87 -0.61 -0.87
C ARG A 36 6.70 -1.55 -0.06
N TRP A 37 7.94 -1.14 0.21
CA TRP A 37 8.84 -1.87 1.07
C TRP A 37 9.01 -1.11 2.39
N HIS A 38 8.72 -1.76 3.51
CA HIS A 38 9.13 -1.24 4.81
C HIS A 38 10.65 -1.09 4.82
N THR A 39 11.15 0.10 5.19
CA THR A 39 12.58 0.47 5.10
C THR A 39 13.50 -0.59 5.71
N TRP A 40 13.15 -1.11 6.88
CA TRP A 40 13.93 -2.18 7.52
C TRP A 40 13.90 -3.50 6.72
N ASP A 41 12.74 -3.94 6.22
CA ASP A 41 12.68 -5.20 5.47
C ASP A 41 13.45 -5.07 4.15
N ALA A 42 13.31 -3.92 3.48
CA ALA A 42 14.00 -3.58 2.24
C ALA A 42 15.51 -3.82 2.37
N MET A 43 16.13 -3.26 3.41
CA MET A 43 17.57 -3.39 3.63
C MET A 43 17.97 -4.74 4.23
N ALA A 44 17.26 -5.20 5.28
CA ALA A 44 17.66 -6.37 6.06
C ALA A 44 17.42 -7.70 5.35
N ARG A 45 16.39 -7.79 4.50
CA ARG A 45 15.94 -9.05 3.90
C ARG A 45 16.04 -9.07 2.39
N TYR A 46 15.92 -7.92 1.74
CA TYR A 46 15.80 -7.84 0.29
C TYR A 46 16.94 -7.07 -0.39
N HIS A 47 17.92 -6.56 0.39
CA HIS A 47 19.08 -5.84 -0.12
C HIS A 47 18.72 -4.67 -1.06
N ILE A 48 17.60 -4.00 -0.77
CA ILE A 48 17.14 -2.79 -1.46
C ILE A 48 17.63 -1.58 -0.65
N PHE A 49 18.56 -0.83 -1.21
CA PHE A 49 19.19 0.34 -0.59
C PHE A 49 18.83 1.60 -1.37
N ARG A 50 18.54 2.71 -0.69
CA ARG A 50 18.27 4.00 -1.34
C ARG A 50 19.55 4.75 -1.68
N ASP A 51 20.58 4.56 -0.88
CA ASP A 51 21.90 5.17 -1.05
C ASP A 51 23.04 4.13 -0.85
N LYS A 52 24.16 4.34 -1.53
CA LYS A 52 25.39 3.52 -1.44
C LYS A 52 26.05 3.56 -0.06
N TYR A 53 25.67 4.53 0.78
CA TYR A 53 26.17 4.68 2.15
C TYR A 53 25.19 4.21 3.22
N GLU A 54 24.01 3.71 2.85
CA GLU A 54 23.00 3.19 3.76
C GLU A 54 23.43 1.80 4.27
N ARG A 55 24.39 1.77 5.21
CA ARG A 55 25.16 0.55 5.55
C ARG A 55 24.84 -0.08 6.90
N SER A 56 24.11 0.61 7.78
CA SER A 56 23.80 0.07 9.11
C SER A 56 22.35 -0.39 9.17
N VAL A 57 22.16 -1.69 8.92
CA VAL A 57 20.89 -2.35 9.19
C VAL A 57 20.84 -2.64 10.68
N LYS A 58 19.85 -2.10 11.39
CA LYS A 58 19.61 -2.48 12.78
C LYS A 58 19.30 -3.98 12.84
N PRO A 59 19.88 -4.74 13.78
CA PRO A 59 19.64 -6.19 13.86
C PRO A 59 18.15 -6.52 14.04
N ASP A 60 17.45 -5.68 14.80
CA ASP A 60 16.03 -5.86 15.08
C ASP A 60 15.16 -4.90 14.28
N LYS A 61 14.01 -5.43 13.83
CA LYS A 61 12.97 -4.63 13.19
C LYS A 61 12.34 -3.70 14.24
N PRO A 62 12.22 -2.39 13.97
CA PRO A 62 11.58 -1.48 14.91
C PRO A 62 10.12 -1.89 15.14
N THR A 63 9.79 -2.23 16.38
CA THR A 63 8.45 -2.55 16.83
C THR A 63 7.75 -1.24 17.22
N GLY A 64 6.64 -0.88 16.57
CA GLY A 64 5.81 0.24 17.04
C GLY A 64 5.47 1.36 16.06
N CYS A 65 5.57 1.14 14.74
CA CYS A 65 4.98 2.11 13.81
C CYS A 65 3.47 1.87 13.69
N VAL A 66 2.66 2.90 13.97
CA VAL A 66 1.22 2.87 13.71
C VAL A 66 1.02 2.63 12.22
N LYS A 67 0.38 1.52 11.87
CA LYS A 67 0.09 1.16 10.48
C LYS A 67 -1.22 1.83 10.09
N SER A 68 -1.15 2.81 9.20
CA SER A 68 -2.33 3.53 8.70
C SER A 68 -2.71 3.04 7.31
N ALA A 69 -3.99 3.15 6.97
CA ALA A 69 -4.48 2.93 5.60
C ALA A 69 -3.97 4.01 4.61
N VAL A 70 -3.42 5.12 5.11
CA VAL A 70 -2.80 6.17 4.29
C VAL A 70 -1.43 5.71 3.79
N ASP A 71 -0.66 5.06 4.66
CA ASP A 71 0.67 4.55 4.33
C ASP A 71 0.60 3.20 3.60
N TRP A 72 -0.38 2.38 3.99
CA TRP A 72 -0.61 1.02 3.51
C TRP A 72 -2.08 0.87 3.05
N PRO A 73 -2.40 1.28 1.81
CA PRO A 73 -3.77 1.28 1.29
C PRO A 73 -4.42 -0.10 1.28
N GLU A 74 -3.62 -1.16 1.24
CA GLU A 74 -4.09 -2.53 1.34
C GLU A 74 -4.73 -2.88 2.69
N ILE A 75 -4.47 -2.10 3.76
CA ILE A 75 -5.21 -2.22 5.02
C ILE A 75 -6.68 -1.89 4.80
N ALA A 76 -7.01 -0.89 3.99
CA ALA A 76 -8.40 -0.56 3.68
C ALA A 76 -9.08 -1.67 2.89
N ASP A 77 -8.35 -2.32 1.97
CA ASP A 77 -8.85 -3.48 1.21
C ASP A 77 -9.13 -4.68 2.13
N GLU A 78 -8.21 -4.96 3.06
CA GLU A 78 -8.39 -6.02 4.06
C GLU A 78 -9.59 -5.75 4.98
N LEU A 79 -9.73 -4.52 5.49
CA LEU A 79 -10.86 -4.12 6.33
C LEU A 79 -12.18 -4.21 5.56
N TYR A 80 -12.19 -3.83 4.28
CA TYR A 80 -13.35 -4.00 3.42
C TYR A 80 -13.74 -5.48 3.28
N LEU A 81 -12.77 -6.37 3.05
CA LEU A 81 -13.05 -7.81 2.92
C LEU A 81 -13.54 -8.41 4.23
N ILE A 82 -13.02 -7.99 5.38
CA ILE A 82 -13.53 -8.41 6.70
C ILE A 82 -14.98 -7.95 6.87
N GLY A 83 -15.31 -6.70 6.55
CA GLY A 83 -16.69 -6.21 6.61
C GLY A 83 -17.62 -6.99 5.67
N ALA A 84 -17.21 -7.18 4.42
CA ALA A 84 -17.97 -7.92 3.42
C ALA A 84 -18.17 -9.41 3.80
N MET A 85 -17.22 -10.01 4.52
CA MET A 85 -17.36 -11.36 5.06
C MET A 85 -18.50 -11.43 6.09
N HIS A 86 -18.59 -10.45 6.98
CA HIS A 86 -19.68 -10.39 7.97
C HIS A 86 -21.03 -10.21 7.26
N ASP A 87 -21.12 -9.29 6.30
CA ASP A 87 -22.32 -9.07 5.51
C ASP A 87 -22.76 -10.34 4.77
N TYR A 88 -21.81 -11.10 4.20
CA TYR A 88 -22.10 -12.38 3.53
C TYR A 88 -22.72 -13.41 4.49
N TRP A 89 -22.18 -13.53 5.71
CA TRP A 89 -22.63 -14.51 6.70
C TRP A 89 -23.99 -14.13 7.30
N ASP A 90 -24.27 -12.83 7.37
CA ASP A 90 -25.58 -12.30 7.78
C ASP A 90 -26.63 -12.36 6.65
N GLY A 91 -26.27 -12.89 5.47
CA GLY A 91 -27.15 -13.00 4.31
C GLY A 91 -27.45 -11.65 3.63
N GLN A 92 -26.65 -10.62 3.92
CA GLN A 92 -26.78 -9.32 3.30
C GLN A 92 -26.17 -9.30 1.90
N ARG A 93 -26.52 -8.26 1.13
CA ARG A 93 -26.04 -8.12 -0.24
C ARG A 93 -24.60 -7.60 -0.25
N VAL A 94 -23.68 -8.43 -0.72
CA VAL A 94 -22.27 -8.07 -0.91
C VAL A 94 -21.99 -7.61 -2.34
N ASP A 95 -21.22 -6.54 -2.49
CA ASP A 95 -20.76 -6.06 -3.80
C ASP A 95 -19.59 -6.94 -4.31
N LYS A 96 -19.93 -7.90 -5.18
CA LYS A 96 -18.98 -8.83 -5.80
C LYS A 96 -17.85 -8.12 -6.56
N ASN A 97 -18.13 -6.98 -7.19
CA ASN A 97 -17.13 -6.26 -7.98
C ASN A 97 -16.08 -5.62 -7.06
N LYS A 98 -16.52 -5.02 -5.95
CA LYS A 98 -15.60 -4.46 -4.96
C LYS A 98 -14.78 -5.54 -4.26
N VAL A 99 -15.38 -6.70 -3.96
CA VAL A 99 -14.66 -7.86 -3.41
C VAL A 99 -13.58 -8.33 -4.38
N ARG A 100 -13.92 -8.54 -5.66
CA ARG A 100 -12.95 -8.94 -6.69
C ARG A 100 -11.81 -7.94 -6.81
N ALA A 101 -12.13 -6.65 -6.89
CA ALA A 101 -11.13 -5.61 -7.02
C ALA A 101 -10.23 -5.51 -5.77
N ALA A 102 -10.75 -5.74 -4.57
CA ALA A 102 -9.94 -5.79 -3.35
C ALA A 102 -9.00 -7.00 -3.34
N LEU A 103 -9.47 -8.19 -3.73
CA LEU A 103 -8.64 -9.40 -3.86
C LEU A 103 -7.52 -9.22 -4.89
N GLU A 104 -7.82 -8.65 -6.06
CA GLU A 104 -6.81 -8.34 -7.08
C GLU A 104 -5.74 -7.40 -6.55
N ARG A 105 -6.15 -6.35 -5.81
CA ARG A 105 -5.21 -5.40 -5.20
C ARG A 105 -4.34 -6.02 -4.10
N LEU A 106 -4.86 -6.99 -3.36
CA LEU A 106 -4.09 -7.77 -2.38
C LEU A 106 -3.07 -8.72 -3.02
N GLN A 107 -3.13 -8.98 -4.32
CA GLN A 107 -2.06 -9.69 -5.04
C GLN A 107 -0.88 -8.75 -5.37
N GLN A 108 -1.09 -7.43 -5.31
CA GLN A 108 -0.11 -6.40 -5.68
C GLN A 108 0.54 -5.74 -4.45
N ILE A 109 0.85 -6.54 -3.43
CA ILE A 109 1.52 -6.08 -2.21
C ILE A 109 2.88 -6.77 -2.06
N THR A 110 3.76 -6.23 -1.22
CA THR A 110 5.08 -6.83 -0.96
C THR A 110 5.08 -7.66 0.33
N PRO A 111 6.05 -8.56 0.54
CA PRO A 111 6.26 -9.26 1.80
C PRO A 111 6.39 -8.39 3.06
N SER A 112 6.70 -7.11 2.91
CA SER A 112 6.78 -6.17 4.03
C SER A 112 5.43 -5.58 4.45
N SER A 113 4.40 -5.78 3.62
CA SER A 113 3.05 -5.30 3.87
C SER A 113 2.50 -5.83 5.20
N PRO A 114 1.79 -4.99 5.98
CA PRO A 114 1.07 -5.41 7.17
C PRO A 114 0.11 -6.58 6.98
N VAL A 115 -0.50 -6.70 5.80
CA VAL A 115 -1.54 -7.70 5.51
C VAL A 115 -0.99 -8.88 4.70
N TRP A 116 0.32 -8.90 4.41
CA TRP A 116 0.97 -10.01 3.73
C TRP A 116 0.65 -11.39 4.34
N PRO A 117 0.64 -11.57 5.68
CA PRO A 117 0.31 -12.86 6.28
C PRO A 117 -1.14 -13.31 6.00
N ASN A 118 -2.05 -12.36 5.81
CA ASN A 118 -3.49 -12.60 5.69
C ASN A 118 -3.98 -12.70 4.24
N ARG A 119 -3.10 -12.57 3.24
CA ARG A 119 -3.49 -12.56 1.81
C ARG A 119 -4.34 -13.74 1.36
N ASN A 120 -4.25 -14.88 2.06
CA ASN A 120 -4.98 -16.12 1.77
C ASN A 120 -6.15 -16.39 2.74
N ALA A 121 -6.47 -15.46 3.64
CA ALA A 121 -7.51 -15.64 4.66
C ALA A 121 -8.94 -15.56 4.10
N HIS A 122 -9.10 -15.06 2.87
CA HIS A 122 -10.41 -14.76 2.27
C HIS A 122 -11.01 -15.93 1.47
N SER A 123 -10.94 -17.15 2.01
CA SER A 123 -11.46 -18.36 1.32
C SER A 123 -12.96 -18.33 1.07
N TRP A 124 -13.73 -17.64 1.93
CA TRP A 124 -15.18 -17.42 1.81
C TRP A 124 -15.59 -16.74 0.50
N THR A 125 -14.66 -16.03 -0.15
CA THR A 125 -14.95 -15.33 -1.41
C THR A 125 -15.11 -16.26 -2.60
N LYS A 126 -14.67 -17.54 -2.50
CA LYS A 126 -14.83 -18.53 -3.57
C LYS A 126 -16.31 -18.77 -3.87
N ASP A 127 -17.07 -19.11 -2.83
CA ASP A 127 -18.52 -19.38 -2.94
C ASP A 127 -19.31 -18.13 -3.38
N LEU A 128 -18.82 -16.93 -3.04
CA LEU A 128 -19.45 -15.67 -3.45
C LEU A 128 -19.20 -15.33 -4.93
N LEU A 129 -18.02 -15.66 -5.47
CA LEU A 129 -17.56 -15.22 -6.79
C LEU A 129 -17.73 -16.27 -7.90
N GLU A 130 -17.99 -17.53 -7.54
CA GLU A 130 -18.55 -18.56 -8.43
C GLU A 130 -19.95 -18.17 -8.94
#